data_AF-A0A952W6X2-F1
#
_entry.id   AF-A0A952W6X2-F1
#
_cell.length_a   1.000
_cell.length_b   1.000
_cell.length_c   1.000
_cell.angle_alpha   90.00
_cell.angle_beta   90.00
_cell.angle_gamma   90.00
#
_symmetry.space_group_name_H-M   'P 1'
#
loop_
_entity.id
_entity.type
_entity.pdbx_description
1 polymer ?
#
loop_
_entity_poly.entity_id
_entity_poly.type
_entity_poly.pdbx_seq_one_letter_code
_entity_poly.pdbx_strand_id
1 'polypeptide(L)'
;MRLCARLVASAVVAAIGVSGAAADPIISNMNATASSGTNIGIKDAGFRLPSGASFAVDAVLIRTERVLGNTTVPEFSIWSGDPAPTTRLAGLRLPPIVETGWTTLVPDARVNLQAGQVYWIRADFNGPGGGGYFLWSGATGGVNPSGLATHVGYRFNGNPSTVLNMYELQGTLSGVCIDFDRTPGADRIIGTADDVLISAPALFVEQTAQLTTDFQTQGIVFMPNPSIDNRNEILNNSTFAPGGLSSPPNLLASQGAAGGQINATFLRPVYAVTADVGLTGLSTPHIFEILDAAGNVIASATGVQFTPTLRSPRPIASMRIRTASGTATVAIDDLCLSFLPPFCAADLTGSSDPFDPDYGVPDGTVDAADFFYFLDRFVEGCP
;
A
#
# COMPACT_ATOMS: atom_id res chain seq x y z
N MET A 1 -17.58 -28.65 -37.87
CA MET A 1 -18.47 -29.66 -37.23
C MET A 1 -19.19 -28.98 -36.08
N ARG A 2 -20.47 -29.27 -35.82
CA ARG A 2 -21.25 -28.58 -34.78
C ARG A 2 -21.00 -29.21 -33.40
N LEU A 3 -20.89 -28.39 -32.35
CA LEU A 3 -21.94 -28.30 -31.33
C LEU A 3 -21.69 -27.10 -30.38
N CYS A 4 -22.67 -26.20 -30.26
CA CYS A 4 -22.84 -25.43 -29.04
C CYS A 4 -23.54 -26.32 -28.01
N ALA A 5 -23.06 -26.34 -26.77
CA ALA A 5 -23.81 -26.85 -25.64
C ALA A 5 -23.76 -25.81 -24.51
N ARG A 6 -24.90 -25.17 -24.24
CA ARG A 6 -25.10 -24.42 -22.99
C ARG A 6 -25.09 -25.42 -21.84
N LEU A 7 -24.25 -25.20 -20.83
CA LEU A 7 -24.53 -25.68 -19.49
C LEU A 7 -24.65 -24.47 -18.56
N VAL A 8 -25.86 -24.24 -18.06
CA VAL A 8 -26.11 -23.25 -17.01
C VAL A 8 -25.93 -23.95 -15.68
N ALA A 9 -24.90 -23.58 -14.94
CA ALA A 9 -24.71 -24.00 -13.55
C ALA A 9 -24.32 -22.77 -12.73
N SER A 10 -25.29 -22.17 -12.05
CA SER A 10 -25.03 -21.11 -11.08
C SER A 10 -24.32 -21.70 -9.87
N ALA A 11 -23.01 -21.49 -9.79
CA ALA A 11 -22.26 -21.61 -8.54
C ALA A 11 -21.78 -20.20 -8.16
N VAL A 12 -22.55 -19.53 -7.29
CA VAL A 12 -22.06 -18.31 -6.61
C VAL A 12 -21.07 -18.77 -5.55
N VAL A 13 -19.83 -19.00 -5.98
CA VAL A 13 -18.70 -19.05 -5.07
C VAL A 13 -18.34 -17.60 -4.78
N ALA A 14 -18.66 -17.14 -3.57
CA ALA A 14 -18.15 -15.89 -3.05
C ALA A 14 -16.65 -16.05 -2.77
N ALA A 15 -15.84 -15.98 -3.81
CA ALA A 15 -14.41 -15.80 -3.69
C ALA A 15 -14.20 -14.37 -3.15
N ILE A 16 -14.05 -14.26 -1.83
CA ILE A 16 -13.45 -13.08 -1.19
C ILE A 16 -11.95 -13.13 -1.52
N GLY A 17 -11.65 -12.88 -2.80
CA GLY A 17 -10.30 -12.67 -3.29
C GLY A 17 -9.85 -11.29 -2.82
N VAL A 18 -9.29 -11.23 -1.61
CA VAL A 18 -8.39 -10.14 -1.24
C VAL A 18 -7.15 -10.26 -2.12
N SER A 19 -7.23 -9.74 -3.34
CA SER A 19 -6.09 -9.46 -4.19
C SER A 19 -5.35 -8.25 -3.61
N GLY A 20 -4.70 -8.47 -2.47
CA GLY A 20 -3.66 -7.58 -1.99
C GLY A 20 -2.64 -7.41 -3.11
N ALA A 21 -2.31 -6.18 -3.43
CA ALA A 21 -1.14 -5.92 -4.28
C ALA A 21 0.08 -6.55 -3.59
N ALA A 22 1.00 -7.11 -4.36
CA ALA A 22 2.27 -7.55 -3.80
C ALA A 22 2.96 -6.35 -3.14
N ALA A 23 3.38 -6.50 -1.88
CA ALA A 23 4.01 -5.43 -1.13
C ALA A 23 5.44 -5.21 -1.67
N ASP A 24 5.79 -3.97 -2.02
CA ASP A 24 7.11 -3.69 -2.58
C ASP A 24 8.23 -3.87 -1.54
N PRO A 25 9.43 -4.30 -1.97
CA PRO A 25 10.62 -4.23 -1.13
C PRO A 25 11.01 -2.76 -0.90
N ILE A 26 10.59 -2.20 0.25
CA ILE A 26 11.13 -0.96 0.81
C ILE A 26 12.66 -1.07 0.92
N ILE A 27 13.13 -2.27 1.26
CA ILE A 27 14.55 -2.60 1.34
C ILE A 27 14.77 -4.05 0.91
N SER A 28 15.73 -4.27 0.02
CA SER A 28 16.30 -5.58 -0.29
C SER A 28 17.83 -5.56 -0.13
N ASN A 29 18.43 -6.74 0.05
CA ASN A 29 19.87 -7.00 -0.08
C ASN A 29 20.83 -6.24 0.86
N MET A 30 20.43 -5.92 2.10
CA MET A 30 21.36 -5.36 3.09
C MET A 30 22.37 -6.38 3.63
N ASN A 31 23.66 -6.02 3.65
CA ASN A 31 24.78 -6.96 3.83
C ASN A 31 25.90 -6.29 4.68
N ALA A 32 26.29 -6.89 5.83
CA ALA A 32 27.04 -6.25 6.95
C ALA A 32 28.42 -6.92 7.29
N THR A 33 29.41 -6.25 7.90
CA THR A 33 30.79 -6.82 8.04
C THR A 33 30.87 -7.95 9.06
N ALA A 34 31.69 -8.98 8.78
CA ALA A 34 31.75 -10.25 9.52
C ALA A 34 32.94 -10.39 10.51
N SER A 35 32.70 -10.92 11.72
CA SER A 35 33.72 -11.61 12.57
C SER A 35 33.11 -12.39 13.77
N SER A 36 33.38 -13.69 13.89
CA SER A 36 33.49 -14.46 15.17
C SER A 36 32.88 -13.92 16.49
N GLY A 37 31.62 -14.21 16.86
CA GLY A 37 31.14 -13.89 18.23
C GLY A 37 29.86 -14.60 18.69
N THR A 38 29.93 -15.33 19.82
CA THR A 38 28.82 -16.06 20.47
C THR A 38 27.89 -15.19 21.33
N ASN A 39 27.80 -13.90 21.04
CA ASN A 39 27.18 -12.93 21.96
C ASN A 39 25.64 -12.93 21.89
N ILE A 40 25.06 -13.49 22.96
CA ILE A 40 23.67 -13.32 23.40
C ILE A 40 23.40 -11.82 23.59
N GLY A 41 22.30 -11.33 23.02
CA GLY A 41 21.82 -9.96 23.24
C GLY A 41 21.37 -9.24 21.97
N ILE A 42 20.87 -8.02 22.18
CA ILE A 42 20.21 -7.18 21.18
C ILE A 42 21.05 -7.00 19.90
N LYS A 43 20.39 -7.14 18.75
CA LYS A 43 20.90 -6.82 17.40
C LYS A 43 19.94 -5.84 16.73
N ASP A 44 20.47 -4.71 16.27
CA ASP A 44 19.68 -3.68 15.57
C ASP A 44 20.24 -3.43 14.17
N ALA A 45 19.38 -3.42 13.16
CA ALA A 45 19.73 -3.01 11.80
C ALA A 45 18.78 -1.90 11.32
N GLY A 46 19.38 -0.75 11.01
CA GLY A 46 18.71 0.53 10.81
C GLY A 46 18.71 0.97 9.35
N PHE A 47 17.67 1.72 8.98
CA PHE A 47 17.50 2.26 7.64
C PHE A 47 16.84 3.64 7.67
N ARG A 48 17.15 4.49 6.70
CA ARG A 48 16.43 5.77 6.49
C ARG A 48 15.54 5.67 5.26
N LEU A 49 14.27 6.03 5.43
CA LEU A 49 13.36 6.22 4.31
C LEU A 49 13.76 7.44 3.47
N PRO A 50 13.51 7.44 2.14
CA PRO A 50 13.73 8.62 1.33
C PRO A 50 12.77 9.74 1.75
N SER A 51 13.10 10.98 1.38
CA SER A 51 12.16 12.10 1.48
C SER A 51 11.01 11.94 0.48
N GLY A 52 9.78 12.29 0.87
CA GLY A 52 8.60 12.19 0.01
C GLY A 52 7.48 11.36 0.65
N ALA A 53 7.41 10.08 0.31
CA ALA A 53 6.29 9.21 0.69
C ALA A 53 6.50 8.50 2.04
N SER A 54 5.38 8.28 2.73
CA SER A 54 5.27 7.41 3.90
C SER A 54 4.81 6.02 3.47
N PHE A 55 5.13 4.99 4.25
CA PHE A 55 4.95 3.58 3.91
C PHE A 55 4.19 2.86 5.02
N ALA A 56 3.31 1.92 4.67
CA ALA A 56 2.81 0.94 5.63
C ALA A 56 3.71 -0.30 5.57
N VAL A 57 4.16 -0.81 6.71
CA VAL A 57 4.82 -2.12 6.76
C VAL A 57 3.77 -3.21 6.79
N ASP A 58 3.75 -4.02 5.74
CA ASP A 58 2.88 -5.20 5.65
C ASP A 58 3.58 -6.45 6.18
N ALA A 59 4.83 -6.66 5.78
CA ALA A 59 5.59 -7.86 6.10
C ALA A 59 7.12 -7.61 6.14
N VAL A 60 7.81 -8.35 7.00
CA VAL A 60 9.28 -8.34 7.05
C VAL A 60 9.77 -9.75 6.75
N LEU A 61 10.30 -9.98 5.56
CA LEU A 61 10.90 -11.26 5.19
C LEU A 61 12.31 -11.30 5.76
N ILE A 62 12.54 -12.20 6.71
CA ILE A 62 13.86 -12.40 7.31
C ILE A 62 14.27 -13.85 7.08
N ARG A 63 15.46 -14.04 6.50
CA ARG A 63 16.08 -15.35 6.50
C ARG A 63 16.61 -15.63 7.91
N THR A 64 16.22 -16.77 8.46
CA THR A 64 16.65 -17.21 9.78
C THR A 64 17.44 -18.52 9.66
N GLU A 65 18.61 -18.58 10.29
CA GLU A 65 19.33 -19.83 10.50
C GLU A 65 19.18 -20.25 11.97
N ARG A 66 18.25 -21.17 12.22
CA ARG A 66 17.95 -21.69 13.56
C ARG A 66 18.72 -22.99 13.77
N VAL A 67 19.71 -22.97 14.66
CA VAL A 67 20.37 -24.18 15.12
C VAL A 67 19.37 -25.01 15.96
N LEU A 68 19.14 -26.26 15.55
CA LEU A 68 18.24 -27.20 16.22
C LEU A 68 18.66 -27.41 17.68
N GLY A 69 17.68 -27.45 18.59
CA GLY A 69 17.87 -27.72 20.03
C GLY A 69 17.67 -26.52 20.97
N ASN A 70 17.68 -25.28 20.46
CA ASN A 70 17.36 -24.09 21.25
C ASN A 70 15.84 -23.82 21.32
N THR A 71 15.27 -23.75 22.53
CA THR A 71 13.85 -23.40 22.77
C THR A 71 13.57 -21.89 22.80
N THR A 72 14.59 -21.05 22.98
CA THR A 72 14.45 -19.59 23.02
C THR A 72 14.20 -19.04 21.62
N VAL A 73 13.01 -18.51 21.41
CA VAL A 73 12.63 -17.81 20.18
C VAL A 73 12.98 -16.33 20.34
N PRO A 74 13.69 -15.69 19.37
CA PRO A 74 13.95 -14.25 19.42
C PRO A 74 12.66 -13.45 19.32
N GLU A 75 12.59 -12.29 19.99
CA GLU A 75 11.54 -11.31 19.72
C GLU A 75 12.04 -10.35 18.65
N PHE A 76 11.34 -10.28 17.52
CA PHE A 76 11.59 -9.25 16.52
C PHE A 76 10.65 -8.07 16.72
N SER A 77 11.11 -6.85 16.42
CA SER A 77 10.31 -5.63 16.55
C SER A 77 10.81 -4.51 15.64
N ILE A 78 9.90 -3.61 15.25
CA ILE A 78 10.23 -2.38 14.50
C ILE A 78 10.35 -1.22 15.49
N TRP A 79 11.37 -0.38 15.32
CA TRP A 79 11.65 0.78 16.16
C TRP A 79 11.93 2.03 15.33
N SER A 80 11.78 3.21 15.91
CA SER A 80 12.29 4.48 15.38
C SER A 80 13.41 5.07 16.24
N GLY A 81 14.24 5.92 15.65
CA GLY A 81 15.26 6.72 16.33
C GLY A 81 16.54 6.88 15.51
N ASP A 82 17.33 7.91 15.81
CA ASP A 82 18.55 8.28 15.10
C ASP A 82 19.56 8.82 16.13
N PRO A 83 20.80 8.29 16.26
CA PRO A 83 21.44 7.22 15.49
C PRO A 83 21.21 5.81 16.06
N ALA A 84 20.18 5.61 16.89
CA ALA A 84 19.87 4.33 17.52
C ALA A 84 18.36 4.17 17.76
N PRO A 85 17.83 2.94 17.84
CA PRO A 85 16.42 2.72 18.17
C PRO A 85 16.10 3.16 19.59
N THR A 86 15.08 4.01 19.73
CA THR A 86 14.62 4.58 21.00
C THR A 86 13.18 4.23 21.33
N THR A 87 12.31 4.15 20.30
CA THR A 87 10.87 3.92 20.47
C THR A 87 10.43 2.68 19.70
N ARG A 88 9.83 1.68 20.37
CA ARG A 88 9.25 0.48 19.74
C ARG A 88 7.93 0.87 19.08
N LEU A 89 7.76 0.54 17.80
CA LEU A 89 6.56 0.82 17.02
C LEU A 89 5.62 -0.39 16.98
N ALA A 90 6.17 -1.58 16.74
CA ALA A 90 5.43 -2.84 16.72
C ALA A 90 6.34 -4.02 17.10
N GLY A 91 5.74 -5.10 17.60
CA GLY A 91 6.33 -6.42 17.58
C GLY A 91 6.16 -7.06 16.20
N LEU A 92 7.02 -8.02 15.88
CA LEU A 92 6.96 -8.79 14.64
C LEU A 92 6.67 -10.25 15.02
N ARG A 93 5.51 -10.76 14.59
CA ARG A 93 5.04 -12.10 14.95
C ARG A 93 5.80 -13.14 14.14
N LEU A 94 6.51 -14.01 14.85
CA LEU A 94 7.13 -15.20 14.28
C LEU A 94 6.11 -16.32 14.11
N PRO A 95 5.96 -16.92 12.91
CA PRO A 95 5.39 -18.25 12.81
C PRO A 95 6.31 -19.27 13.53
N PRO A 96 5.82 -20.47 13.90
CA PRO A 96 6.64 -21.50 14.50
C PRO A 96 7.80 -21.91 13.55
N ILE A 97 9.02 -21.41 13.80
CA ILE A 97 10.20 -21.74 12.99
C ILE A 97 10.51 -23.23 13.14
N VAL A 98 10.35 -24.00 12.07
CA VAL A 98 10.63 -25.45 12.08
C VAL A 98 12.11 -25.73 11.77
N GLU A 99 12.69 -25.05 10.77
CA GLU A 99 14.05 -25.27 10.25
C GLU A 99 14.70 -23.97 9.73
N THR A 100 15.93 -24.03 9.20
CA THR A 100 16.61 -22.92 8.53
C THR A 100 15.91 -22.53 7.24
N GLY A 101 15.57 -21.26 7.07
CA GLY A 101 14.86 -20.79 5.87
C GLY A 101 14.42 -19.34 5.92
N TRP A 102 13.73 -18.91 4.88
CA TRP A 102 12.99 -17.65 4.87
C TRP A 102 11.78 -17.74 5.80
N THR A 103 11.50 -16.65 6.49
CA THR A 103 10.34 -16.54 7.36
C THR A 103 9.76 -15.13 7.25
N THR A 104 8.49 -15.07 6.87
CA THR A 104 7.71 -13.84 6.84
C THR A 104 7.26 -13.49 8.26
N LEU A 105 7.70 -12.34 8.76
CA LEU A 105 7.18 -11.77 10.00
C LEU A 105 6.12 -10.74 9.67
N VAL A 106 4.98 -10.81 10.36
CA VAL A 106 3.91 -9.82 10.21
C VAL A 106 3.90 -8.92 11.46
N PRO A 107 3.87 -7.59 11.32
CA PRO A 107 3.67 -6.68 12.44
C PRO A 107 2.44 -7.03 13.28
N ASP A 108 2.56 -6.91 14.60
CA ASP A 108 1.44 -7.13 15.53
C ASP A 108 0.40 -5.98 15.51
N ALA A 109 0.79 -4.83 14.94
CA ALA A 109 -0.04 -3.68 14.55
C ALA A 109 0.54 -3.05 13.27
N ARG A 110 -0.29 -2.37 12.47
CA ARG A 110 0.13 -1.64 11.25
C ARG A 110 1.16 -0.57 11.62
N VAL A 111 2.31 -0.55 10.92
CA VAL A 111 3.36 0.45 11.16
C VAL A 111 3.46 1.42 9.99
N ASN A 112 3.07 2.68 10.24
CA ASN A 112 3.25 3.76 9.27
C ASN A 112 4.63 4.41 9.46
N LEU A 113 5.54 4.15 8.52
CA LEU A 113 6.88 4.71 8.45
C LEU A 113 6.84 6.04 7.70
N GLN A 114 7.39 7.10 8.28
CA GLN A 114 7.39 8.45 7.74
C GLN A 114 8.65 8.74 6.90
N ALA A 115 8.48 9.49 5.82
CA ALA A 115 9.56 9.93 4.95
C ALA A 115 10.74 10.58 5.71
N GLY A 116 11.98 10.30 5.29
CA GLY A 116 13.21 10.89 5.85
C GLY A 116 13.61 10.41 7.26
N GLN A 117 12.76 9.68 7.97
CA GLN A 117 13.04 9.17 9.32
C GLN A 117 13.90 7.90 9.30
N VAL A 118 14.60 7.64 10.42
CA VAL A 118 15.37 6.41 10.65
C VAL A 118 14.56 5.42 11.47
N TYR A 119 14.50 4.20 10.96
CA TYR A 119 13.82 3.05 11.54
C TYR A 119 14.80 1.90 11.71
N TRP A 120 14.46 0.94 12.58
CA TRP A 120 15.29 -0.21 12.89
C TRP A 120 14.45 -1.47 12.99
N ILE A 121 14.98 -2.57 12.47
CA ILE A 121 14.55 -3.92 12.86
C ILE A 121 15.46 -4.36 14.01
N ARG A 122 14.85 -4.63 15.17
CA ARG A 122 15.51 -5.17 16.36
C ARG A 122 15.18 -6.64 16.51
N ALA A 123 16.20 -7.44 16.77
CA ALA A 123 16.07 -8.80 17.31
C ALA A 123 16.55 -8.79 18.77
N ASP A 124 15.69 -9.20 19.69
CA ASP A 124 15.97 -9.27 21.13
C ASP A 124 15.90 -10.72 21.65
N PHE A 125 16.70 -11.01 22.67
CA PHE A 125 17.01 -12.35 23.18
C PHE A 125 16.82 -12.42 24.69
N ASN A 126 15.65 -11.97 25.18
CA ASN A 126 15.30 -11.93 26.60
C ASN A 126 14.93 -13.30 27.21
N GLY A 127 15.67 -14.36 26.84
CA GLY A 127 15.52 -15.70 27.40
C GLY A 127 16.36 -15.87 28.67
N PRO A 128 15.79 -16.32 29.82
CA PRO A 128 16.54 -16.50 31.07
C PRO A 128 17.53 -17.69 31.07
N GLY A 129 17.72 -18.37 29.94
CA GLY A 129 18.72 -19.42 29.74
C GLY A 129 19.62 -19.09 28.54
N GLY A 130 20.89 -18.80 28.80
CA GLY A 130 21.89 -18.38 27.80
C GLY A 130 22.37 -19.48 26.85
N GLY A 131 21.47 -20.27 26.27
CA GLY A 131 21.76 -21.32 25.28
C GLY A 131 21.24 -21.03 23.87
N GLY A 132 20.62 -19.85 23.66
CA GLY A 132 19.97 -19.51 22.41
C GLY A 132 20.87 -18.80 21.41
N TYR A 133 21.40 -19.54 20.45
CA TYR A 133 22.08 -18.96 19.28
C TYR A 133 21.09 -18.79 18.12
N PHE A 134 21.02 -17.57 17.63
CA PHE A 134 20.44 -17.23 16.34
C PHE A 134 21.56 -16.59 15.52
N LEU A 135 21.89 -17.17 14.37
CA LEU A 135 22.88 -16.56 13.49
C LEU A 135 22.21 -15.49 12.63
N TRP A 136 22.44 -14.23 13.01
CA TRP A 136 22.36 -13.11 12.08
C TRP A 136 23.79 -12.81 11.61
N SER A 137 24.00 -12.87 10.29
CA SER A 137 25.31 -12.61 9.68
C SER A 137 25.13 -12.07 8.26
N GLY A 138 25.21 -10.76 8.07
CA GLY A 138 25.40 -10.22 6.71
C GLY A 138 26.86 -10.33 6.27
N ALA A 139 27.16 -9.88 5.05
CA ALA A 139 28.50 -9.67 4.50
C ALA A 139 28.65 -8.27 3.84
N THR A 140 29.38 -7.31 4.42
CA THR A 140 29.58 -6.01 3.73
C THR A 140 30.46 -6.19 2.51
N GLY A 141 29.88 -5.84 1.37
CA GLY A 141 30.60 -5.57 0.13
C GLY A 141 29.88 -4.49 -0.68
N GLY A 142 29.72 -3.28 -0.12
CA GLY A 142 29.36 -2.09 -0.90
C GLY A 142 28.01 -2.10 -1.63
N VAL A 143 27.05 -2.93 -1.22
CA VAL A 143 25.67 -2.83 -1.70
C VAL A 143 24.96 -1.67 -1.00
N ASN A 144 24.69 -0.60 -1.75
CA ASN A 144 23.57 0.28 -1.43
C ASN A 144 22.30 -0.60 -1.34
N PRO A 145 21.39 -0.37 -0.38
CA PRO A 145 20.11 -1.08 -0.34
C PRO A 145 19.42 -0.94 -1.70
N SER A 146 19.02 -2.07 -2.31
CA SER A 146 18.42 -2.10 -3.66
C SER A 146 16.91 -1.82 -3.66
N GLY A 147 16.43 -1.09 -2.65
CA GLY A 147 15.06 -0.65 -2.50
C GLY A 147 14.98 0.87 -2.38
N LEU A 148 13.93 1.37 -1.72
CA LEU A 148 13.68 2.81 -1.57
C LEU A 148 14.48 3.46 -0.43
N ALA A 149 14.94 2.69 0.57
CA ALA A 149 15.77 3.22 1.65
C ALA A 149 17.15 3.74 1.16
N THR A 150 17.68 4.77 1.84
CA THR A 150 18.88 5.52 1.38
C THR A 150 20.05 5.51 2.36
N HIS A 151 19.89 4.90 3.53
CA HIS A 151 20.90 4.80 4.58
C HIS A 151 20.83 3.43 5.22
N VAL A 152 21.97 2.95 5.73
CA VAL A 152 22.11 1.70 6.46
C VAL A 152 22.92 1.94 7.73
N GLY A 153 22.37 1.57 8.88
CA GLY A 153 23.04 1.63 10.19
C GLY A 153 23.03 0.26 10.87
N TYR A 154 24.02 -0.02 11.71
CA TYR A 154 24.09 -1.29 12.44
C TYR A 154 24.51 -1.07 13.89
N ARG A 155 23.90 -1.82 14.82
CA ARG A 155 24.34 -1.90 16.22
C ARG A 155 24.35 -3.35 16.68
N PHE A 156 25.55 -3.82 17.01
CA PHE A 156 25.76 -5.17 17.53
C PHE A 156 26.44 -5.07 18.90
N ASN A 157 25.85 -5.67 19.94
CA ASN A 157 26.48 -5.80 21.26
C ASN A 157 27.53 -6.94 21.27
N GLY A 158 28.50 -6.90 20.35
CA GLY A 158 29.59 -7.88 20.25
C GLY A 158 30.12 -8.09 18.83
N ASN A 159 31.15 -8.96 18.69
CA ASN A 159 31.79 -9.26 17.40
C ASN A 159 30.80 -9.96 16.39
N PRO A 160 30.71 -9.54 15.10
CA PRO A 160 29.57 -9.82 14.17
C PRO A 160 29.28 -11.18 13.45
N SER A 161 29.89 -12.35 13.72
CA SER A 161 29.65 -13.66 13.01
C SER A 161 30.18 -13.76 11.54
N THR A 162 30.02 -14.88 10.81
CA THR A 162 30.77 -15.22 9.54
C THR A 162 30.00 -15.99 8.43
N VAL A 163 28.69 -15.82 8.26
CA VAL A 163 27.87 -16.48 7.19
C VAL A 163 27.06 -15.42 6.42
N LEU A 164 26.21 -15.79 5.46
CA LEU A 164 25.37 -14.88 4.66
C LEU A 164 23.91 -14.86 5.15
N ASN A 165 23.34 -13.66 5.28
CA ASN A 165 21.94 -13.41 5.63
C ASN A 165 21.47 -12.12 4.97
N MET A 166 20.19 -12.12 4.67
CA MET A 166 19.48 -11.10 3.92
C MET A 166 18.15 -10.91 4.63
N TYR A 167 17.73 -9.66 4.77
CA TYR A 167 16.36 -9.34 5.15
C TYR A 167 15.80 -8.39 4.10
N GLU A 168 14.53 -8.61 3.80
CA GLU A 168 13.75 -7.83 2.88
C GLU A 168 12.60 -7.22 3.66
N LEU A 169 12.59 -5.90 3.78
CA LEU A 169 11.46 -5.20 4.36
C LEU A 169 10.47 -4.94 3.22
N GLN A 170 9.36 -5.66 3.24
CA GLN A 170 8.25 -5.40 2.34
C GLN A 170 7.27 -4.42 2.97
N GLY A 171 6.72 -3.53 2.17
CA GLY A 171 5.69 -2.63 2.61
C GLY A 171 5.20 -1.79 1.46
N THR A 172 3.89 -1.82 1.29
CA THR A 172 3.20 -1.06 0.27
C THR A 172 3.48 0.42 0.51
N LEU A 173 3.92 1.13 -0.54
CA LEU A 173 3.92 2.59 -0.56
C LEU A 173 2.53 3.04 -0.11
N SER A 174 2.43 3.74 1.04
CA SER A 174 1.12 4.01 1.62
C SER A 174 0.36 4.87 0.63
N GLY A 175 -0.68 4.29 0.05
CA GLY A 175 -1.64 5.06 -0.72
C GLY A 175 -2.17 6.18 0.16
N VAL A 176 -2.44 7.34 -0.43
CA VAL A 176 -3.21 8.36 0.29
C VAL A 176 -4.65 7.95 0.16
N CYS A 177 -5.21 7.42 1.25
CA CYS A 177 -6.64 7.36 1.45
C CYS A 177 -7.07 8.66 2.14
N ILE A 178 -8.06 9.31 1.54
CA ILE A 178 -8.81 10.41 2.13
C ILE A 178 -10.16 9.83 2.48
N ASP A 179 -10.30 9.44 3.74
CA ASP A 179 -11.62 9.36 4.36
C ASP A 179 -12.15 10.80 4.49
N PHE A 180 -13.38 11.05 4.04
CA PHE A 180 -13.99 12.37 4.19
C PHE A 180 -14.74 12.49 5.52
N ASP A 181 -15.11 11.35 6.12
CA ASP A 181 -15.93 11.27 7.31
C ASP A 181 -15.22 11.83 8.56
N ARG A 182 -16.01 12.12 9.59
CA ARG A 182 -15.50 12.56 10.91
C ARG A 182 -15.29 11.39 11.87
N THR A 183 -15.83 10.24 11.49
CA THR A 183 -15.60 8.93 12.07
C THR A 183 -14.38 8.30 11.38
N PRO A 184 -13.81 7.23 11.95
CA PRO A 184 -12.40 6.94 11.70
C PRO A 184 -12.10 6.15 10.44
N GLY A 185 -10.92 6.42 9.88
CA GLY A 185 -10.38 5.86 8.64
C GLY A 185 -10.20 4.34 8.62
N ALA A 186 -9.28 3.88 7.76
CA ALA A 186 -9.22 2.48 7.33
C ALA A 186 -9.07 1.43 8.47
N ASP A 187 -8.59 1.82 9.66
CA ASP A 187 -8.49 0.95 10.84
C ASP A 187 -9.68 1.04 11.82
N ARG A 188 -10.60 1.98 11.59
CA ARG A 188 -11.75 2.35 12.42
C ARG A 188 -11.41 2.89 13.82
N ILE A 189 -10.29 3.58 14.00
CA ILE A 189 -9.90 4.27 15.24
C ILE A 189 -9.69 5.79 15.01
N ILE A 190 -10.39 6.68 15.76
CA ILE A 190 -10.38 8.13 15.47
C ILE A 190 -9.08 8.78 15.93
N GLY A 191 -8.44 9.54 15.03
CA GLY A 191 -7.25 10.33 15.31
C GLY A 191 -5.94 9.58 15.07
N THR A 192 -5.96 8.59 14.16
CA THR A 192 -4.77 7.89 13.70
C THR A 192 -4.09 8.67 12.58
N ALA A 193 -2.85 8.28 12.23
CA ALA A 193 -1.99 9.08 11.36
C ALA A 193 -2.36 9.03 9.87
N ASP A 194 -3.36 8.23 9.49
CA ASP A 194 -3.98 8.17 8.18
C ASP A 194 -5.27 9.00 8.05
N ASP A 195 -5.81 9.56 9.14
CA ASP A 195 -6.94 10.51 9.11
C ASP A 195 -6.45 11.92 8.68
N VAL A 196 -6.76 12.36 7.46
CA VAL A 196 -6.67 13.80 7.11
C VAL A 196 -7.97 14.47 7.56
N LEU A 197 -7.98 14.98 8.80
CA LEU A 197 -9.18 15.56 9.42
C LEU A 197 -9.81 16.66 8.54
N ILE A 198 -10.93 16.31 7.89
CA ILE A 198 -11.76 17.27 7.19
C ILE A 198 -12.63 18.00 8.21
N SER A 199 -12.08 19.09 8.74
CA SER A 199 -12.85 20.06 9.51
C SER A 199 -13.75 20.81 8.54
N ALA A 200 -14.97 20.31 8.29
CA ALA A 200 -15.98 20.99 7.46
C ALA A 200 -16.39 22.33 8.09
N PRO A 201 -15.79 23.48 7.72
CA PRO A 201 -15.99 24.74 8.40
C PRO A 201 -17.34 25.33 7.98
N ALA A 202 -17.84 26.27 8.78
CA ALA A 202 -19.10 26.94 8.50
C ALA A 202 -19.02 27.88 7.28
N LEU A 203 -17.81 28.22 6.81
CA LEU A 203 -17.59 29.12 5.68
C LEU A 203 -16.97 28.38 4.49
N PHE A 204 -17.57 28.57 3.31
CA PHE A 204 -17.12 27.96 2.06
C PHE A 204 -15.66 28.27 1.71
N VAL A 205 -15.19 29.49 2.02
CA VAL A 205 -13.79 29.90 1.80
C VAL A 205 -12.78 29.06 2.59
N GLU A 206 -13.17 28.56 3.77
CA GLU A 206 -12.33 27.72 4.62
C GLU A 206 -12.33 26.26 4.11
N GLN A 207 -13.47 25.78 3.57
CA GLN A 207 -13.52 24.49 2.83
C GLN A 207 -12.58 24.52 1.63
N THR A 208 -12.66 25.57 0.80
CA THR A 208 -11.75 25.77 -0.33
C THR A 208 -10.30 25.82 0.11
N ALA A 209 -9.98 26.47 1.23
CA ALA A 209 -8.61 26.53 1.75
C ALA A 209 -8.08 25.13 2.12
N GLN A 210 -8.87 24.29 2.78
CA GLN A 210 -8.51 22.90 3.09
C GLN A 210 -8.37 22.05 1.81
N LEU A 211 -9.35 22.09 0.89
CA LEU A 211 -9.32 21.36 -0.38
C LEU A 211 -8.14 21.76 -1.28
N THR A 212 -7.65 22.99 -1.15
CA THR A 212 -6.55 23.53 -1.97
C THR A 212 -5.19 23.37 -1.30
N THR A 213 -5.10 23.48 0.03
CA THR A 213 -3.80 23.52 0.73
C THR A 213 -3.39 22.14 1.23
N ASP A 214 -4.27 21.47 1.97
CA ASP A 214 -3.92 20.22 2.66
C ASP A 214 -3.71 19.09 1.64
N PHE A 215 -4.67 18.91 0.73
CA PHE A 215 -4.57 17.90 -0.33
C PHE A 215 -3.48 18.19 -1.37
N GLN A 216 -3.08 19.45 -1.58
CA GLN A 216 -1.94 19.76 -2.43
C GLN A 216 -0.62 19.23 -1.83
N THR A 217 -0.46 19.18 -0.51
CA THR A 217 0.70 18.51 0.12
C THR A 217 0.68 17.00 -0.12
N GLN A 218 -0.51 16.41 -0.25
CA GLN A 218 -0.72 15.02 -0.67
C GLN A 218 -0.63 14.83 -2.20
N GLY A 219 -0.30 15.87 -2.96
CA GLY A 219 -0.15 15.82 -4.41
C GLY A 219 -1.48 15.71 -5.17
N ILE A 220 -2.56 16.27 -4.63
CA ILE A 220 -3.91 16.25 -5.20
C ILE A 220 -4.43 17.69 -5.27
N VAL A 221 -4.97 18.10 -6.41
CA VAL A 221 -5.56 19.43 -6.61
C VAL A 221 -6.98 19.26 -7.13
N PHE A 222 -7.97 19.57 -6.29
CA PHE A 222 -9.38 19.60 -6.69
C PHE A 222 -9.65 20.80 -7.61
N MET A 223 -10.49 20.60 -8.63
CA MET A 223 -10.69 21.53 -9.74
C MET A 223 -12.16 21.98 -9.86
N PRO A 224 -12.44 23.29 -10.05
CA PRO A 224 -11.48 24.37 -10.28
C PRO A 224 -10.68 24.72 -9.02
N ASN A 225 -9.47 25.24 -9.23
CA ASN A 225 -8.60 25.76 -8.17
C ASN A 225 -8.51 27.29 -8.30
N PRO A 226 -8.90 28.07 -7.28
CA PRO A 226 -9.60 27.64 -6.05
C PRO A 226 -11.07 27.25 -6.34
N SER A 227 -11.70 26.43 -5.49
CA SER A 227 -13.03 25.82 -5.73
C SER A 227 -14.25 26.77 -5.58
N ILE A 228 -14.08 28.05 -5.90
CA ILE A 228 -15.02 29.14 -5.57
C ILE A 228 -16.19 29.26 -6.59
N ASP A 229 -16.79 28.13 -6.99
CA ASP A 229 -17.92 28.09 -7.93
C ASP A 229 -18.94 26.96 -7.67
N ASN A 230 -19.05 26.52 -6.42
CA ASN A 230 -19.96 25.47 -5.93
C ASN A 230 -19.71 24.05 -6.50
N ARG A 231 -18.60 23.83 -7.22
CA ARG A 231 -18.30 22.52 -7.82
C ARG A 231 -17.62 21.50 -6.91
N ASN A 232 -16.93 21.91 -5.86
CA ASN A 232 -16.41 20.99 -4.85
C ASN A 232 -16.65 21.61 -3.48
N GLU A 233 -17.59 21.03 -2.74
CA GLU A 233 -18.03 21.46 -1.41
C GLU A 233 -17.87 20.27 -0.45
N ILE A 234 -17.41 20.53 0.77
CA ILE A 234 -17.47 19.55 1.85
C ILE A 234 -18.84 19.72 2.50
N LEU A 235 -19.76 18.82 2.18
CA LEU A 235 -21.11 18.86 2.73
C LEU A 235 -21.12 18.17 4.07
N ASN A 236 -21.71 18.83 5.08
CA ASN A 236 -21.94 18.27 6.40
C ASN A 236 -23.45 18.07 6.67
N ASN A 237 -23.81 17.44 7.80
CA ASN A 237 -25.19 17.22 8.24
C ASN A 237 -26.10 18.47 8.33
N SER A 238 -25.55 19.68 8.35
CA SER A 238 -26.33 20.93 8.36
C SER A 238 -26.55 21.51 6.96
N THR A 239 -25.71 21.15 5.98
CA THR A 239 -25.81 21.60 4.58
C THR A 239 -26.42 20.55 3.65
N PHE A 240 -26.39 19.27 4.02
CA PHE A 240 -27.06 18.18 3.30
C PHE A 240 -28.12 17.55 4.21
N ALA A 241 -29.39 17.69 3.83
CA ALA A 241 -30.47 16.98 4.51
C ALA A 241 -30.39 15.48 4.13
N PRO A 242 -30.12 14.56 5.08
CA PRO A 242 -29.86 13.17 4.76
C PRO A 242 -31.15 12.46 4.36
N GLY A 243 -31.45 12.48 3.06
CA GLY A 243 -32.57 11.76 2.43
C GLY A 243 -32.34 10.25 2.37
N GLY A 244 -32.01 9.62 3.51
CA GLY A 244 -31.79 8.17 3.62
C GLY A 244 -30.36 7.69 3.37
N LEU A 245 -29.34 8.54 3.56
CA LEU A 245 -27.94 8.12 3.52
C LEU A 245 -27.56 7.25 4.73
N SER A 246 -26.67 6.27 4.50
CA SER A 246 -26.18 5.35 5.53
C SER A 246 -25.00 5.89 6.35
N SER A 247 -24.27 6.88 5.85
CA SER A 247 -23.17 7.56 6.55
C SER A 247 -23.45 9.07 6.66
N PRO A 248 -23.23 9.62 7.86
CA PRO A 248 -23.00 11.05 8.04
C PRO A 248 -21.78 11.38 8.97
N PRO A 249 -21.07 12.51 8.76
CA PRO A 249 -21.65 13.71 8.16
C PRO A 249 -21.00 14.23 6.88
N ASN A 250 -19.77 13.85 6.54
CA ASN A 250 -18.94 14.64 5.62
C ASN A 250 -18.74 13.94 4.28
N LEU A 251 -19.19 14.57 3.18
CA LEU A 251 -18.94 14.08 1.83
C LEU A 251 -18.33 15.18 0.97
N LEU A 252 -17.38 14.83 0.09
CA LEU A 252 -16.99 15.73 -0.99
C LEU A 252 -18.04 15.64 -2.10
N ALA A 253 -18.71 16.75 -2.38
CA ALA A 253 -19.80 16.79 -3.34
C ALA A 253 -19.73 17.99 -4.29
N SER A 254 -20.48 17.90 -5.38
CA SER A 254 -20.61 18.95 -6.39
C SER A 254 -22.07 19.32 -6.58
N GLN A 255 -22.46 20.53 -6.19
CA GLN A 255 -23.83 21.03 -6.32
C GLN A 255 -23.89 22.12 -7.42
N GLY A 256 -24.41 21.77 -8.60
CA GLY A 256 -24.49 22.74 -9.70
C GLY A 256 -25.48 22.39 -10.79
N ALA A 257 -26.23 23.40 -11.24
CA ALA A 257 -27.19 23.30 -12.36
C ALA A 257 -26.54 22.98 -13.72
N ALA A 258 -25.21 23.05 -13.82
CA ALA A 258 -24.42 22.70 -15.00
C ALA A 258 -23.85 21.25 -14.96
N GLY A 259 -24.44 20.39 -14.12
CA GLY A 259 -24.03 19.00 -13.94
C GLY A 259 -22.89 18.89 -12.95
N GLY A 260 -23.24 18.59 -11.69
CA GLY A 260 -22.27 18.35 -10.62
C GLY A 260 -21.18 17.38 -11.09
N GLN A 261 -19.93 17.84 -10.98
CA GLN A 261 -18.75 17.06 -11.30
C GLN A 261 -17.64 17.33 -10.29
N ILE A 262 -17.03 16.25 -9.79
CA ILE A 262 -15.82 16.33 -8.98
C ILE A 262 -14.66 16.02 -9.91
N ASN A 263 -13.69 16.93 -9.97
CA ASN A 263 -12.47 16.79 -10.75
C ASN A 263 -11.27 16.97 -9.83
N ALA A 264 -10.26 16.13 -9.97
CA ALA A 264 -8.98 16.30 -9.29
C ALA A 264 -7.80 15.98 -10.21
N THR A 265 -6.75 16.77 -10.13
CA THR A 265 -5.48 16.57 -10.84
C THR A 265 -4.42 16.07 -9.86
N PHE A 266 -3.58 15.14 -10.28
CA PHE A 266 -2.51 14.56 -9.46
C PHE A 266 -1.16 15.20 -9.80
N LEU A 267 -0.44 15.68 -8.77
CA LEU A 267 0.87 16.32 -8.87
C LEU A 267 2.04 15.31 -8.79
N ARG A 268 1.73 14.05 -8.50
CA ARG A 268 2.66 12.91 -8.48
C ARG A 268 2.06 11.74 -9.27
N PRO A 269 2.88 10.81 -9.79
CA PRO A 269 2.37 9.64 -10.51
C PRO A 269 1.39 8.83 -9.66
N VAL A 270 0.14 8.75 -10.11
CA VAL A 270 -0.92 7.89 -9.55
C VAL A 270 -1.23 6.82 -10.58
N TYR A 271 -1.56 5.61 -10.14
CA TYR A 271 -1.74 4.45 -11.02
C TYR A 271 -2.94 3.57 -10.65
N ALA A 272 -3.46 3.72 -9.43
CA ALA A 272 -4.80 3.28 -9.09
C ALA A 272 -5.54 4.39 -8.33
N VAL A 273 -6.85 4.50 -8.58
CA VAL A 273 -7.77 5.37 -7.84
C VAL A 273 -8.98 4.54 -7.44
N THR A 274 -9.27 4.53 -6.15
CA THR A 274 -10.48 3.95 -5.55
C THR A 274 -11.24 5.07 -4.85
N ALA A 275 -12.56 5.04 -4.90
CA ALA A 275 -13.44 5.95 -4.16
C ALA A 275 -14.81 5.29 -3.97
N ASP A 276 -15.53 5.64 -2.92
CA ASP A 276 -16.95 5.34 -2.80
C ASP A 276 -17.73 6.41 -3.58
N VAL A 277 -18.51 5.99 -4.58
CA VAL A 277 -19.17 6.90 -5.54
C VAL A 277 -20.68 6.73 -5.49
N GLY A 278 -21.40 7.86 -5.49
CA GLY A 278 -22.86 7.88 -5.61
C GLY A 278 -23.63 7.91 -4.29
N LEU A 279 -22.99 8.43 -3.24
CA LEU A 279 -23.51 8.53 -1.87
C LEU A 279 -24.60 9.61 -1.70
N THR A 280 -25.47 9.79 -2.69
CA THR A 280 -26.54 10.81 -2.70
C THR A 280 -27.95 10.23 -2.54
N GLY A 281 -28.10 8.89 -2.51
CA GLY A 281 -29.40 8.21 -2.50
C GLY A 281 -30.19 8.34 -3.81
N LEU A 282 -29.60 8.92 -4.84
CA LEU A 282 -30.22 9.08 -6.16
C LEU A 282 -30.15 7.76 -6.94
N SER A 283 -31.17 7.47 -7.74
CA SER A 283 -31.19 6.31 -8.64
C SER A 283 -30.45 6.55 -9.98
N THR A 284 -29.83 7.72 -10.14
CA THR A 284 -29.12 8.10 -11.38
C THR A 284 -27.72 7.50 -11.37
N PRO A 285 -27.29 6.75 -12.40
CA PRO A 285 -25.92 6.25 -12.47
C PRO A 285 -24.89 7.38 -12.47
N HIS A 286 -23.86 7.23 -11.65
CA HIS A 286 -22.66 8.03 -11.63
C HIS A 286 -21.59 7.35 -12.50
N ILE A 287 -20.74 8.15 -13.13
CA ILE A 287 -19.64 7.70 -13.98
C ILE A 287 -18.36 8.23 -13.37
N PHE A 288 -17.45 7.30 -13.02
CA PHE A 288 -16.10 7.58 -12.57
C PHE A 288 -15.13 7.33 -13.72
N GLU A 289 -14.18 8.25 -13.92
CA GLU A 289 -13.22 8.25 -15.02
C GLU A 289 -11.83 8.61 -14.49
N ILE A 290 -10.80 7.88 -14.90
CA ILE A 290 -9.39 8.28 -14.75
C ILE A 290 -8.84 8.69 -16.11
N LEU A 291 -8.02 9.74 -16.14
CA LEU A 291 -7.60 10.41 -17.37
C LEU A 291 -6.08 10.60 -17.45
N ASP A 292 -5.56 10.57 -18.69
CA ASP A 292 -4.16 10.87 -18.98
C ASP A 292 -3.86 12.38 -18.98
N ALA A 293 -2.59 12.75 -19.18
CA ALA A 293 -2.14 14.14 -19.21
C ALA A 293 -2.68 14.97 -20.39
N ALA A 294 -3.28 14.33 -21.40
CA ALA A 294 -3.96 14.99 -22.50
C ALA A 294 -5.49 15.08 -22.30
N GLY A 295 -6.01 14.55 -21.18
CA GLY A 295 -7.43 14.53 -20.86
C GLY A 295 -8.21 13.40 -21.54
N ASN A 296 -7.55 12.38 -22.08
CA ASN A 296 -8.21 11.18 -22.59
C ASN A 296 -8.60 10.26 -21.43
N VAL A 297 -9.79 9.66 -21.48
CA VAL A 297 -10.21 8.65 -20.49
C VAL A 297 -9.40 7.37 -20.70
N ILE A 298 -8.69 6.93 -19.66
CA ILE A 298 -7.92 5.68 -19.63
C ILE A 298 -8.83 4.51 -19.25
N ALA A 299 -9.61 4.68 -18.17
CA ALA A 299 -10.58 3.71 -17.69
C ALA A 299 -11.78 4.42 -17.08
N SER A 300 -12.92 3.72 -17.04
CA SER A 300 -14.15 4.23 -16.46
C SER A 300 -14.98 3.10 -15.83
N ALA A 301 -15.75 3.44 -14.79
CA ALA A 301 -16.76 2.58 -14.21
C ALA A 301 -18.06 3.37 -13.98
N THR A 302 -19.20 2.68 -14.03
CA THR A 302 -20.54 3.28 -13.92
C THR A 302 -21.40 2.46 -12.96
N GLY A 303 -22.08 3.13 -12.04
CA GLY A 303 -22.94 2.50 -11.03
C GLY A 303 -23.80 3.54 -10.30
N VAL A 304 -24.79 3.10 -9.52
CA VAL A 304 -25.67 4.01 -8.76
C VAL A 304 -25.01 4.39 -7.43
N GLN A 305 -24.63 3.39 -6.63
CA GLN A 305 -23.76 3.50 -5.47
C GLN A 305 -22.76 2.34 -5.56
N PHE A 306 -21.46 2.63 -5.60
CA PHE A 306 -20.42 1.64 -5.90
C PHE A 306 -19.01 2.10 -5.50
N THR A 307 -18.13 1.14 -5.23
CA THR A 307 -16.71 1.35 -4.84
C THR A 307 -15.76 0.90 -5.97
N PRO A 308 -15.68 1.63 -7.10
CA PRO A 308 -14.81 1.27 -8.20
C PRO A 308 -13.32 1.45 -7.85
N THR A 309 -12.48 0.50 -8.24
CA THR A 309 -11.02 0.68 -8.30
C THR A 309 -10.60 0.74 -9.77
N LEU A 310 -10.18 1.91 -10.24
CA LEU A 310 -9.67 2.12 -11.59
C LEU A 310 -8.14 2.09 -11.59
N ARG A 311 -7.53 1.29 -12.47
CA ARG A 311 -6.08 1.09 -12.56
C ARG A 311 -5.56 1.47 -13.95
N SER A 312 -4.28 1.85 -14.02
CA SER A 312 -3.60 2.20 -15.27
C SER A 312 -2.13 1.80 -15.22
N PRO A 313 -1.55 1.20 -16.29
CA PRO A 313 -0.10 0.98 -16.42
C PRO A 313 0.70 2.27 -16.70
N ARG A 314 0.02 3.39 -16.91
CA ARG A 314 0.62 4.72 -17.13
C ARG A 314 0.17 5.68 -16.01
N PRO A 315 0.97 6.70 -15.67
CA PRO A 315 0.55 7.73 -14.72
C PRO A 315 -0.80 8.35 -15.11
N ILE A 316 -1.75 8.24 -14.19
CA ILE A 316 -3.03 8.93 -14.20
C ILE A 316 -2.74 10.39 -13.84
N ALA A 317 -3.17 11.32 -14.69
CA ALA A 317 -2.97 12.75 -14.46
C ALA A 317 -4.16 13.39 -13.73
N SER A 318 -5.36 12.84 -13.90
CA SER A 318 -6.56 13.33 -13.22
C SER A 318 -7.65 12.28 -13.08
N MET A 319 -8.62 12.55 -12.21
CA MET A 319 -9.89 11.84 -12.13
C MET A 319 -11.06 12.80 -12.36
N ARG A 320 -12.18 12.25 -12.86
CA ARG A 320 -13.46 12.94 -13.03
C ARG A 320 -14.61 12.05 -12.59
N ILE A 321 -15.55 12.62 -11.86
CA ILE A 321 -16.80 11.97 -11.45
C ILE A 321 -17.96 12.86 -11.85
N ARG A 322 -18.96 12.30 -12.53
CA ARG A 322 -20.12 13.01 -13.08
C ARG A 322 -21.36 12.12 -13.08
N THR A 323 -22.55 12.69 -13.04
CA THR A 323 -23.79 11.90 -13.25
C THR A 323 -24.03 11.63 -14.73
N ALA A 324 -24.61 10.48 -15.05
CA ALA A 324 -24.96 10.10 -16.42
C ALA A 324 -26.01 11.04 -17.04
N SER A 325 -26.85 11.69 -16.21
CA SER A 325 -27.80 12.72 -16.64
C SER A 325 -27.16 14.10 -16.86
N GLY A 326 -25.96 14.35 -16.31
CA GLY A 326 -25.33 15.66 -16.32
C GLY A 326 -26.10 16.74 -15.54
N THR A 327 -26.92 16.37 -14.56
CA THR A 327 -27.78 17.30 -13.80
C THR A 327 -27.89 17.01 -12.31
N ALA A 328 -27.59 15.79 -11.87
CA ALA A 328 -27.67 15.39 -10.47
C ALA A 328 -26.36 15.65 -9.73
N THR A 329 -26.46 15.94 -8.43
CA THR A 329 -25.33 16.04 -7.49
C THR A 329 -24.48 14.77 -7.54
N VAL A 330 -23.16 14.93 -7.61
CA VAL A 330 -22.22 13.83 -7.30
C VAL A 330 -21.71 14.01 -5.88
N ALA A 331 -21.46 12.91 -5.19
CA ALA A 331 -20.76 12.86 -3.92
C ALA A 331 -19.82 11.65 -3.91
N ILE A 332 -18.68 11.79 -3.24
CA ILE A 332 -17.75 10.71 -2.94
C ILE A 332 -17.33 10.68 -1.48
N ASP A 333 -16.81 9.51 -1.11
CA ASP A 333 -16.07 9.23 0.11
C ASP A 333 -14.87 8.30 -0.21
N ASP A 334 -14.05 7.96 0.80
CA ASP A 334 -12.99 6.94 0.75
C ASP A 334 -12.04 7.03 -0.49
N LEU A 335 -11.54 8.23 -0.81
CA LEU A 335 -10.67 8.45 -1.97
C LEU A 335 -9.24 7.92 -1.70
N CYS A 336 -8.98 6.69 -2.12
CA CYS A 336 -7.65 6.05 -2.04
C CYS A 336 -6.88 6.14 -3.37
N LEU A 337 -5.64 6.65 -3.30
CA LEU A 337 -4.70 6.73 -4.42
C LEU A 337 -3.54 5.76 -4.24
N SER A 338 -3.23 4.94 -5.23
CA SER A 338 -1.94 4.23 -5.30
C SER A 338 -0.95 4.98 -6.18
N PHE A 339 0.25 5.23 -5.64
CA PHE A 339 1.39 5.82 -6.35
C PHE A 339 2.30 4.77 -7.00
N LEU A 340 1.98 3.49 -6.84
CA LEU A 340 2.74 2.39 -7.40
C LEU A 340 2.27 2.09 -8.82
N PRO A 341 3.16 2.06 -9.83
CA PRO A 341 2.80 1.43 -11.10
C PRO A 341 2.23 0.03 -10.79
N PRO A 342 1.19 -0.43 -11.51
CA PRO A 342 0.73 -1.80 -11.34
C PRO A 342 1.95 -2.69 -11.53
N PHE A 343 2.26 -3.47 -10.51
CA PHE A 343 3.45 -4.31 -10.47
C PHE A 343 3.35 -5.29 -11.62
N CYS A 344 4.04 -4.99 -12.72
CA CYS A 344 4.36 -5.96 -13.74
C CYS A 344 5.36 -6.90 -13.07
N ALA A 345 4.86 -7.98 -12.49
CA ALA A 345 5.67 -9.11 -12.07
C ALA A 345 6.42 -9.57 -13.32
N ALA A 346 7.70 -9.17 -13.39
CA ALA A 346 8.61 -9.55 -14.46
C ALA A 346 9.28 -10.90 -14.16
N ASP A 347 9.22 -11.32 -12.90
CA ASP A 347 9.47 -12.66 -12.38
C ASP A 347 8.09 -13.32 -12.17
N LEU A 348 7.82 -14.34 -12.96
CA LEU A 348 6.56 -15.07 -13.06
C LEU A 348 6.78 -16.59 -12.95
N THR A 349 8.00 -17.08 -13.21
CA THR A 349 8.28 -18.51 -13.33
C THR A 349 9.77 -18.83 -13.14
N GLY A 350 10.10 -19.95 -12.50
CA GLY A 350 11.46 -20.49 -12.42
C GLY A 350 11.85 -21.37 -13.61
N SER A 351 10.92 -21.65 -14.52
CA SER A 351 11.17 -22.48 -15.71
C SER A 351 10.39 -22.03 -16.94
N SER A 352 10.96 -22.27 -18.12
CA SER A 352 10.33 -22.01 -19.42
C SER A 352 9.52 -23.19 -19.95
N ASP A 353 9.54 -24.35 -19.29
CA ASP A 353 8.83 -25.57 -19.71
C ASP A 353 7.49 -25.70 -18.96
N PRO A 354 6.32 -25.66 -19.64
CA PRO A 354 5.00 -25.82 -19.02
C PRO A 354 4.75 -27.13 -18.25
N PHE A 355 5.64 -28.12 -18.34
CA PHE A 355 5.58 -29.37 -17.58
C PHE A 355 6.49 -29.39 -16.34
N ASP A 356 7.28 -28.34 -16.12
CA ASP A 356 8.15 -28.18 -14.97
C ASP A 356 7.34 -27.78 -13.72
N PRO A 357 7.59 -28.35 -12.52
CA PRO A 357 6.95 -27.92 -11.28
C PRO A 357 7.19 -26.44 -10.94
N ASP A 358 8.27 -25.82 -11.43
CA ASP A 358 8.59 -24.42 -11.19
C ASP A 358 7.91 -23.48 -12.23
N TYR A 359 7.14 -24.04 -13.19
CA TYR A 359 6.41 -23.26 -14.19
C TYR A 359 5.24 -22.47 -13.59
N GLY A 360 5.35 -21.14 -13.63
CA GLY A 360 4.40 -20.23 -12.98
C GLY A 360 4.64 -20.03 -11.49
N VAL A 361 5.82 -20.41 -11.00
CA VAL A 361 6.29 -20.14 -9.64
C VAL A 361 7.46 -19.16 -9.73
N PRO A 362 7.32 -17.89 -9.30
CA PRO A 362 8.41 -16.91 -9.30
C PRO A 362 9.65 -17.39 -8.53
N ASP A 363 10.85 -17.17 -9.07
CA ASP A 363 12.12 -17.69 -8.51
C ASP A 363 13.08 -16.61 -7.95
N GLY A 364 12.75 -15.33 -8.16
CA GLY A 364 13.57 -14.17 -7.79
C GLY A 364 14.45 -13.63 -8.93
N THR A 365 14.42 -14.24 -10.11
CA THR A 365 15.18 -13.87 -11.31
C THR A 365 14.22 -13.36 -12.38
N VAL A 366 14.69 -12.45 -13.24
CA VAL A 366 13.97 -12.04 -14.45
C VAL A 366 14.79 -12.50 -15.65
N ASP A 367 14.36 -13.55 -16.34
CA ASP A 367 15.08 -14.11 -17.48
C ASP A 367 14.19 -14.49 -18.69
N ALA A 368 14.62 -15.48 -19.47
CA ALA A 368 13.87 -15.97 -20.64
C ALA A 368 12.64 -16.79 -20.25
N ALA A 369 12.63 -17.44 -19.08
CA ALA A 369 11.51 -18.21 -18.56
C ALA A 369 10.26 -17.33 -18.41
N ASP A 370 10.40 -16.17 -17.78
CA ASP A 370 9.33 -15.18 -17.60
C ASP A 370 8.78 -14.66 -18.91
N PHE A 371 9.66 -14.43 -19.89
CA PHE A 371 9.24 -14.03 -21.23
C PHE A 371 8.35 -15.08 -21.90
N PHE A 372 8.72 -16.37 -21.80
CA PHE A 372 7.91 -17.45 -22.38
C PHE A 372 6.60 -17.66 -21.62
N TYR A 373 6.62 -17.61 -20.28
CA TYR A 373 5.41 -17.69 -19.47
C TYR A 373 4.46 -16.52 -19.76
N PHE A 374 4.97 -15.29 -19.82
CA PHE A 374 4.20 -14.12 -20.22
C PHE A 374 3.61 -14.27 -21.63
N LEU A 375 4.36 -14.82 -22.58
CA LEU A 375 3.89 -15.06 -23.93
C LEU A 375 2.76 -16.09 -23.97
N ASP A 376 2.85 -17.18 -23.21
CA ASP A 376 1.78 -18.18 -23.10
C ASP A 376 0.52 -17.57 -22.46
N ARG A 377 0.66 -16.81 -21.38
CA ARG A 377 -0.46 -16.05 -20.77
C ARG A 377 -1.11 -15.06 -21.73
N PHE A 378 -0.31 -14.38 -22.54
CA PHE A 378 -0.80 -13.48 -23.58
C PHE A 378 -1.60 -14.23 -24.67
N VAL A 379 -1.15 -15.43 -25.06
CA VAL A 379 -1.87 -16.31 -26.01
C VAL A 379 -3.17 -16.87 -25.40
N GLU A 380 -3.20 -17.13 -24.09
CA GLU A 380 -4.43 -17.46 -23.34
C GLU A 380 -5.41 -16.29 -23.24
N GLY A 381 -4.97 -15.06 -23.52
CA GLY A 381 -5.79 -13.84 -23.42
C GLY A 381 -5.90 -13.27 -22.01
N CYS A 382 -4.96 -13.60 -21.11
CA CYS A 382 -4.82 -12.91 -19.83
C CYS A 382 -4.13 -11.54 -20.04
N PRO A 383 -4.75 -10.42 -19.61
CA PRO A 383 -4.17 -9.08 -19.71
C PRO A 383 -3.22 -8.73 -18.55
#